data_AF-A0A3D4HT47-F1
#
_entry.id   AF-A0A3D4HT47-F1
#
_cell.length_a   1.000
_cell.length_b   1.000
_cell.length_c   1.000
_cell.angle_alpha   90.00
_cell.angle_beta   90.00
_cell.angle_gamma   90.00
#
_symmetry.space_group_name_H-M   'P 1'
#
loop_
_entity.id
_entity.type
_entity.pdbx_description
1 polymer ?
#
loop_
_entity_poly.entity_id
_entity_poly.type
_entity_poly.pdbx_seq_one_letter_code
_entity_poly.pdbx_strand_id
1 'polypeptide(L)'
;ICMEDAIATAAEFTAWSIEDSYKRFIMPKDPADQLLIGGGGSYNKTLVKRIKNRMEPWGVQVLIQEEIGRSSDAKEAVAFAILADCTMAGKYNNLPSVTGAKKSVVMGKISL
;
A
#
# COMPACT_ATOMS: atom_id res chain seq x y z
N ILE A 1 -4.28 17.72 -25.41
CA ILE A 1 -4.25 16.36 -24.83
C ILE A 1 -5.69 15.92 -24.75
N CYS A 2 -6.08 14.79 -25.36
CA CYS A 2 -7.45 14.29 -25.20
C CYS A 2 -7.66 13.72 -23.79
N MET A 3 -8.91 13.47 -23.39
CA MET A 3 -9.19 12.98 -22.05
C MET A 3 -8.58 11.60 -21.82
N GLU A 4 -8.58 10.76 -22.86
CA GLU A 4 -8.00 9.43 -22.84
C GLU A 4 -6.49 9.48 -22.57
N ASP A 5 -5.77 10.39 -23.24
CA ASP A 5 -4.34 10.62 -23.04
C ASP A 5 -4.05 11.17 -21.64
N ALA A 6 -4.92 12.04 -21.11
CA ALA A 6 -4.77 12.57 -19.76
C ALA A 6 -4.90 11.48 -18.70
N ILE A 7 -5.92 10.61 -18.82
CA ILE A 7 -6.12 9.47 -17.90
C ILE A 7 -4.99 8.45 -18.04
N ALA A 8 -4.55 8.16 -19.27
CA ALA A 8 -3.41 7.27 -19.51
C ALA A 8 -2.12 7.82 -18.88
N THR A 9 -1.89 9.12 -18.99
CA THR A 9 -0.76 9.82 -18.37
C THR A 9 -0.83 9.74 -16.84
N ALA A 10 -2.00 9.97 -16.24
CA ALA A 10 -2.18 9.85 -14.80
C ALA A 10 -1.95 8.43 -14.28
N ALA A 11 -2.42 7.41 -15.01
CA ALA A 11 -2.18 6.00 -14.67
C ALA A 11 -0.70 5.64 -14.78
N GLU A 12 -0.02 6.11 -15.82
CA GLU A 12 1.43 5.90 -15.99
C GLU A 12 2.24 6.62 -14.91
N PHE A 13 1.89 7.87 -14.60
CA PHE A 13 2.52 8.62 -13.52
C PHE A 13 2.35 7.92 -12.16
N THR A 14 1.15 7.38 -11.90
CA THR A 14 0.91 6.59 -10.69
C THR A 14 1.84 5.38 -10.63
N ALA A 15 1.92 4.58 -11.70
CA ALA A 15 2.80 3.41 -11.75
C ALA A 15 4.30 3.80 -11.61
N TRP A 16 4.72 4.86 -12.29
CA TRP A 16 6.09 5.39 -12.18
C TRP A 16 6.43 5.86 -10.76
N SER A 17 5.52 6.58 -10.10
CA SER A 17 5.77 7.09 -8.74
C SER A 17 5.91 5.98 -7.69
N ILE A 18 5.20 4.86 -7.88
CA ILE A 18 5.35 3.65 -7.05
C ILE A 18 6.74 3.05 -7.23
N GLU A 19 7.18 2.87 -8.48
CA GLU A 19 8.52 2.36 -8.77
C GLU A 19 9.63 3.30 -8.26
N ASP A 20 9.51 4.61 -8.50
CA ASP A 20 10.48 5.61 -8.00
C ASP A 20 10.62 5.54 -6.47
N SER A 21 9.48 5.45 -5.76
CA SER A 21 9.47 5.32 -4.30
C SER A 21 10.14 4.03 -3.84
N TYR A 22 9.84 2.90 -4.49
CA TYR A 22 10.50 1.62 -4.19
C TYR A 22 12.02 1.72 -4.36
N LYS A 23 12.49 2.25 -5.50
CA LYS A 23 13.91 2.41 -5.82
C LYS A 23 14.66 3.30 -4.83
N ARG A 24 14.01 4.36 -4.36
CA ARG A 24 14.63 5.36 -3.47
C ARG A 24 14.67 4.91 -2.02
N PHE A 25 13.60 4.27 -1.54
CA PHE A 25 13.39 4.10 -0.10
C PHE A 25 13.50 2.65 0.37
N ILE A 26 13.22 1.68 -0.49
CA ILE A 26 13.12 0.25 -0.14
C ILE A 26 14.31 -0.52 -0.71
N MET A 27 14.47 -0.50 -2.04
CA MET A 27 15.48 -1.27 -2.77
C MET A 27 16.92 -1.14 -2.23
N PRO A 28 17.43 0.04 -1.80
CA PRO A 28 18.81 0.14 -1.33
C PRO A 28 19.07 -0.53 0.03
N LYS A 29 18.02 -0.87 0.77
CA LYS A 29 18.10 -1.39 2.14
C LYS A 29 17.56 -2.81 2.25
N ASP A 30 16.41 -3.05 1.64
CA ASP A 30 15.65 -4.31 1.76
C ASP A 30 14.86 -4.53 0.46
N PRO A 31 15.48 -5.10 -0.60
CA PRO A 31 14.80 -5.39 -1.85
C PRO A 31 13.65 -6.37 -1.64
N ALA A 32 12.43 -5.97 -1.99
CA ALA A 32 11.26 -6.83 -1.86
C ALA A 32 11.21 -7.90 -2.95
N ASP A 33 10.84 -9.14 -2.59
CA ASP A 33 10.51 -10.20 -3.56
C ASP A 33 9.10 -10.01 -4.18
N GLN A 34 8.18 -9.42 -3.40
CA GLN A 34 6.78 -9.28 -3.78
C GLN A 34 6.20 -7.91 -3.44
N LEU A 35 5.29 -7.43 -4.29
CA LEU A 35 4.45 -6.26 -4.08
C LEU A 35 2.98 -6.68 -4.08
N LEU A 36 2.34 -6.63 -2.92
CA LEU A 36 0.91 -6.92 -2.75
C LEU A 36 0.07 -5.64 -2.82
N ILE A 37 -0.69 -5.48 -3.90
CA ILE A 37 -1.60 -4.36 -4.12
C ILE A 37 -2.95 -4.64 -3.44
N GLY A 38 -3.49 -3.63 -2.75
CA GLY A 38 -4.86 -3.66 -2.21
C GLY A 38 -5.59 -2.34 -2.47
N GLY A 39 -6.81 -2.22 -1.93
CA GLY A 39 -7.71 -1.08 -2.18
C GLY A 39 -8.25 -1.05 -3.62
N GLY A 40 -9.09 -0.06 -3.93
CA GLY A 40 -9.81 0.00 -5.22
C GLY A 40 -8.92 0.07 -6.47
N GLY A 41 -7.66 0.53 -6.34
CA GLY A 41 -6.69 0.55 -7.44
C GLY A 41 -6.30 -0.85 -7.96
N SER A 42 -6.45 -1.89 -7.13
CA SER A 42 -6.21 -3.29 -7.53
C SER A 42 -7.15 -3.77 -8.65
N TYR A 43 -8.37 -3.21 -8.72
CA TYR A 43 -9.35 -3.55 -9.75
C TYR A 43 -9.07 -2.86 -11.10
N ASN A 44 -8.19 -1.85 -11.14
CA ASN A 44 -7.77 -1.22 -12.38
C ASN A 44 -6.69 -2.07 -13.06
N LYS A 45 -7.13 -3.00 -13.91
CA LYS A 45 -6.25 -3.93 -14.65
C LYS A 45 -5.16 -3.21 -15.45
N THR A 46 -5.46 -2.03 -16.02
CA THR A 46 -4.48 -1.24 -16.78
C THR A 46 -3.39 -0.69 -15.87
N LEU A 47 -3.76 -0.13 -14.71
CA LEU A 47 -2.79 0.36 -13.72
C LEU A 47 -1.94 -0.78 -13.16
N VAL A 48 -2.55 -1.90 -12.76
CA VAL A 48 -1.83 -3.08 -12.25
C VAL A 48 -0.85 -3.62 -13.28
N LYS A 49 -1.23 -3.67 -14.57
CA LYS A 49 -0.33 -4.06 -15.66
C LYS A 49 0.86 -3.11 -15.79
N ARG A 50 0.64 -1.79 -15.70
CA ARG A 50 1.72 -0.79 -15.75
C ARG A 50 2.68 -0.95 -14.56
N ILE A 51 2.16 -1.19 -13.36
CA ILE A 51 2.97 -1.45 -12.17
C ILE A 51 3.77 -2.75 -12.36
N LYS A 52 3.13 -3.84 -12.80
CA LYS A 52 3.81 -5.12 -13.13
C LYS A 52 5.01 -4.91 -14.05
N ASN A 53 4.80 -4.24 -15.18
CA ASN A 53 5.85 -3.97 -16.16
C ASN A 53 7.00 -3.11 -15.60
N ARG A 54 6.71 -2.16 -14.71
CA ARG A 54 7.73 -1.31 -14.08
C ARG A 54 8.52 -2.02 -12.98
N MET A 55 7.89 -2.96 -12.29
CA MET A 55 8.49 -3.71 -11.19
C MET A 55 9.29 -4.94 -11.67
N GLU A 56 8.98 -5.47 -12.85
CA GLU A 56 9.65 -6.63 -13.46
C GLU A 56 11.18 -6.49 -13.62
N PRO A 57 11.75 -5.34 -14.08
CA PRO A 57 13.20 -5.16 -14.13
C PRO A 57 13.91 -5.26 -12.77
N TRP A 58 13.15 -5.09 -11.68
CA TRP A 58 13.65 -5.18 -10.30
C TRP A 58 13.41 -6.55 -9.68
N GLY A 59 12.86 -7.51 -10.43
CA GLY A 59 12.58 -8.87 -9.96
C GLY A 59 11.41 -8.96 -8.96
N VAL A 60 10.61 -7.90 -8.81
CA VAL A 60 9.54 -7.85 -7.81
C VAL A 60 8.24 -8.40 -8.39
N GLN A 61 7.76 -9.51 -7.83
CA GLN A 61 6.48 -10.10 -8.24
C GLN A 61 5.31 -9.27 -7.71
N VAL A 62 4.52 -8.70 -8.62
CA VAL A 62 3.33 -7.92 -8.25
C VAL A 62 2.08 -8.82 -8.23
N LEU A 63 1.33 -8.77 -7.13
CA LEU A 63 0.12 -9.54 -6.89
C LEU A 63 -0.99 -8.60 -6.34
N ILE A 64 -2.27 -8.95 -6.54
CA ILE A 64 -3.41 -8.35 -5.83
C ILE A 64 -3.87 -9.25 -4.68
N GLN A 65 -4.59 -8.71 -3.70
CA GLN A 65 -5.11 -9.49 -2.56
C GLN A 65 -5.97 -10.68 -3.02
N GLU A 66 -6.74 -10.50 -4.08
CA GLU A 66 -7.64 -11.53 -4.63
C GLU A 66 -6.85 -12.75 -5.16
N GLU A 67 -5.65 -12.53 -5.70
CA GLU A 67 -4.76 -13.61 -6.18
C GLU A 67 -4.24 -14.49 -5.02
N ILE A 68 -4.28 -14.00 -3.78
CA ILE A 68 -3.87 -14.74 -2.58
C ILE A 68 -5.05 -15.11 -1.67
N GLY A 69 -6.29 -15.07 -2.19
CA GLY A 69 -7.50 -15.46 -1.45
C GLY A 69 -7.92 -14.46 -0.37
N ARG A 70 -7.53 -13.19 -0.51
CA ARG A 70 -7.88 -12.09 0.41
C ARG A 70 -8.72 -11.03 -0.30
N SER A 71 -9.28 -10.11 0.47
CA SER A 71 -10.09 -9.00 -0.04
C SER A 71 -9.33 -7.68 0.03
N SER A 72 -9.20 -7.01 -1.12
CA SER A 72 -8.64 -5.66 -1.22
C SER A 72 -9.45 -4.63 -0.45
N ASP A 73 -10.77 -4.79 -0.39
CA ASP A 73 -11.68 -3.85 0.27
C ASP A 73 -11.73 -4.05 1.79
N ALA A 74 -11.63 -5.30 2.27
CA ALA A 74 -11.72 -5.59 3.71
C ALA A 74 -10.48 -5.16 4.51
N LYS A 75 -9.32 -5.04 3.85
CA LYS A 75 -8.02 -4.83 4.50
C LYS A 75 -8.01 -3.64 5.46
N GLU A 76 -8.57 -2.50 5.05
CA GLU A 76 -8.57 -1.29 5.86
C GLU A 76 -9.55 -1.38 7.04
N ALA A 77 -10.72 -1.98 6.83
CA ALA A 77 -11.68 -2.23 7.91
C ALA A 77 -11.10 -3.17 8.98
N VAL A 78 -10.42 -4.24 8.56
CA VAL A 78 -9.71 -5.15 9.47
C VAL A 78 -8.57 -4.43 10.20
N ALA A 79 -7.83 -3.55 9.52
CA ALA A 79 -6.80 -2.74 10.17
C ALA A 79 -7.38 -1.87 11.29
N PHE A 80 -8.52 -1.21 11.07
CA PHE A 80 -9.20 -0.45 12.13
C PHE A 80 -9.68 -1.32 13.29
N ALA A 81 -10.19 -2.53 13.02
CA ALA A 81 -10.57 -3.46 14.06
C ALA A 81 -9.36 -3.86 14.94
N ILE A 82 -8.20 -4.12 14.32
CA ILE A 82 -6.94 -4.40 15.04
C ILE A 82 -6.48 -3.18 15.84
N LEU A 83 -6.57 -1.97 15.28
CA LEU A 83 -6.22 -0.74 15.99
C LEU A 83 -7.09 -0.54 17.23
N ALA A 84 -8.39 -0.81 17.13
CA ALA A 84 -9.34 -0.73 18.24
C ALA A 84 -9.06 -1.80 19.32
N ASP A 85 -8.79 -3.05 18.94
CA ASP A 85 -8.37 -4.10 19.88
C ASP A 85 -7.11 -3.69 20.65
N CYS A 86 -6.12 -3.12 19.96
CA CYS A 86 -4.92 -2.60 20.61
C CYS A 86 -5.27 -1.47 21.60
N THR A 87 -6.18 -0.55 21.25
CA THR A 87 -6.65 0.50 22.16
C THR A 87 -7.30 -0.09 23.41
N MET A 88 -8.18 -1.07 23.25
CA MET A 88 -8.86 -1.75 24.37
C MET A 88 -7.88 -2.51 25.26
N ALA A 89 -6.83 -3.10 24.68
CA ALA A 89 -5.78 -3.80 25.39
C ALA A 89 -4.67 -2.88 25.95
N GLY A 90 -4.75 -1.56 25.74
CA GLY A 90 -3.72 -0.61 26.15
C GLY A 90 -2.37 -0.79 25.43
N LYS A 91 -2.36 -1.43 24.26
CA LYS A 91 -1.16 -1.70 23.45
C LYS A 91 -0.90 -0.56 22.48
N TYR A 92 0.38 -0.21 22.29
CA TYR A 92 0.77 0.77 21.28
C TYR A 92 0.42 0.28 19.88
N ASN A 93 -0.19 1.15 19.08
CA ASN A 93 -0.72 0.81 17.76
C ASN A 93 -0.26 1.79 16.68
N ASN A 94 0.66 2.70 16.99
CA ASN A 94 1.42 3.47 16.01
C ASN A 94 2.85 2.91 15.88
N LEU A 95 3.45 3.11 14.70
CA LEU A 95 4.89 2.90 14.51
C LEU A 95 5.59 4.26 14.32
N PRO A 96 6.40 4.72 15.29
CA PRO A 96 7.23 5.93 15.14
C PRO A 96 8.08 5.94 13.88
N SER A 97 8.64 4.80 13.49
CA SER A 97 9.46 4.64 12.28
C SER A 97 8.69 4.91 10.97
N VAL A 98 7.36 4.76 10.99
CA VAL A 98 6.48 5.02 9.84
C VAL A 98 5.85 6.41 9.92
N THR A 99 5.43 6.83 11.11
CA THR A 99 4.66 8.07 11.33
C THR A 99 5.50 9.31 11.61
N GLY A 100 6.77 9.14 11.97
CA GLY A 100 7.63 10.24 12.45
C GLY A 100 7.31 10.69 13.89
N ALA A 101 6.42 10.00 14.60
CA ALA A 101 6.09 10.32 15.99
C ALA A 101 7.32 10.19 16.92
N LYS A 102 7.42 11.03 17.96
CA LYS A 102 8.55 10.99 18.93
C LYS A 102 8.57 9.75 19.81
N LYS A 103 7.41 9.12 20.03
CA LYS A 103 7.25 7.95 20.89
C LYS A 103 6.08 7.10 20.42
N SER A 104 6.09 5.83 20.81
CA SER A 104 4.94 4.94 20.67
C SER A 104 3.82 5.37 21.63
N VAL A 105 2.58 5.34 21.15
CA VAL A 105 1.38 5.72 21.88
C VAL A 105 0.23 4.77 21.56
N VAL A 106 -0.72 4.69 22.47
CA VAL A 106 -2.03 4.08 22.19
C VAL A 106 -2.87 5.13 21.47
N MET A 107 -3.13 4.95 20.18
CA MET A 107 -4.07 5.76 19.41
C MET A 107 -5.51 5.28 19.65
N GLY A 108 -6.48 6.14 19.39
CA GLY A 108 -7.92 5.86 19.53
C GLY A 108 -8.55 6.52 20.75
N LYS A 109 -9.89 6.60 20.74
CA LYS A 109 -10.70 7.12 21.86
C LYS A 109 -11.88 6.17 22.08
N ILE A 110 -12.09 5.76 23.32
CA ILE A 110 -13.25 4.95 23.72
C ILE A 110 -14.39 5.92 24.03
N SER A 111 -15.53 5.73 23.37
CA SER A 111 -16.78 6.42 23.66
C SER A 111 -17.69 5.46 24.42
N LEU A 112 -18.02 5.79 25.66
CA LEU A 112 -18.88 5.03 26.56
C LEU A 112 -20.30 5.60 26.57
#